data_AF-H0XAD2-F1
#
_entry.id   AF-H0XAD2-F1
#
_cell.length_a   1.000
_cell.length_b   1.000
_cell.length_c   1.000
_cell.angle_alpha   90.00
_cell.angle_beta   90.00
_cell.angle_gamma   90.00
#
_symmetry.space_group_name_H-M   'P 1'
#
loop_
_entity.id
_entity.type
_entity.pdbx_description
1 polymer ?
#
loop_
_entity_poly.entity_id
_entity_poly.type
_entity_poly.pdbx_seq_one_letter_code
_entity_poly.pdbx_strand_id
1 'polypeptide(L)'
;MPMKGRFPIRRTLQYLSQGDIVFKDSVKVMTVNYNTHGELGEGASSFSQFNVPQIQYKNPWVQIIMFKNMTPSPFLRFYLDSGEQVLVDVETKSNKEIMEHVKKILGKNEETLRREKQEKEQLSHPANFGPRKYCLRECICEVEGQVPCPALVPLPKEMTGKYKAAMKASAQD
;
A
#
# COMPACT_ATOMS: atom_id res chain seq x y z
N MET A 1 6.71 -9.00 27.46
CA MET A 1 7.90 -8.12 27.58
C MET A 1 7.65 -6.83 26.81
N PRO A 2 8.01 -5.65 27.34
CA PRO A 2 7.90 -4.41 26.59
C PRO A 2 8.85 -4.40 25.38
N MET A 3 8.46 -3.72 24.31
CA MET A 3 9.29 -3.60 23.10
C MET A 3 10.59 -2.84 23.40
N LYS A 4 11.75 -3.36 22.95
CA LYS A 4 13.06 -2.71 23.13
C LYS A 4 13.18 -1.43 22.31
N GLY A 5 13.87 -0.42 22.88
CA GLY A 5 14.23 0.86 22.24
C GLY A 5 13.52 2.07 22.86
N ARG A 6 14.12 3.27 22.73
CA ARG A 6 13.59 4.52 23.33
C ARG A 6 12.22 4.94 22.79
N PHE A 7 11.97 4.66 21.50
CA PHE A 7 10.72 5.01 20.81
C PHE A 7 10.19 3.80 20.04
N PRO A 8 9.60 2.80 20.73
CA PRO A 8 9.17 1.56 20.10
C PRO A 8 7.95 1.72 19.19
N ILE A 9 7.14 2.76 19.40
CA ILE A 9 5.97 3.09 18.57
C ILE A 9 6.30 3.20 17.07
N ARG A 10 7.53 3.63 16.74
CA ARG A 10 8.01 3.76 15.36
C ARG A 10 8.09 2.42 14.60
N ARG A 11 8.06 1.30 15.32
CA ARG A 11 8.13 -0.05 14.78
C ARG A 11 6.74 -0.69 14.62
N THR A 12 5.67 0.10 14.71
CA THR A 12 4.29 -0.36 14.53
C THR A 12 3.81 -0.12 13.10
N LEU A 13 2.98 -1.02 12.57
CA LEU A 13 2.38 -0.85 11.24
C LEU A 13 1.56 0.42 11.14
N GLN A 14 0.85 0.78 12.21
CA GLN A 14 0.07 2.02 12.28
C GLN A 14 0.96 3.24 12.04
N TYR A 15 2.09 3.35 12.75
CA TYR A 15 3.03 4.47 12.56
C TYR A 15 3.63 4.51 11.16
N LEU A 16 4.03 3.37 10.61
CA LEU A 16 4.63 3.28 9.27
C LEU A 16 3.60 3.63 8.17
N SER A 17 2.34 3.26 8.37
CA SER A 17 1.25 3.52 7.42
C SER A 17 0.81 4.99 7.36
N GLN A 18 1.07 5.77 8.42
CA GLN A 18 0.75 7.20 8.52
C GLN A 18 1.70 8.11 7.71
N GLY A 19 2.74 7.55 7.08
CA GLY A 19 3.61 8.32 6.19
C GLY A 19 2.88 8.84 4.95
N ASP A 20 2.97 10.15 4.71
CA ASP A 20 2.27 10.83 3.62
C ASP A 20 3.09 10.98 2.33
N ILE A 21 4.38 10.64 2.37
CA ILE A 21 5.25 10.75 1.20
C ILE A 21 5.21 9.44 0.43
N VAL A 22 4.66 9.51 -0.78
CA VAL A 22 4.81 8.51 -1.82
C VAL A 22 5.53 9.20 -2.98
N PHE A 23 6.77 8.80 -3.26
CA PHE A 23 7.53 9.38 -4.36
C PHE A 23 6.92 9.12 -5.74
N LYS A 24 7.18 10.04 -6.66
CA LYS A 24 7.02 9.83 -8.10
C LYS A 24 7.93 8.68 -8.57
N ASP A 25 7.52 8.02 -9.64
CA ASP A 25 8.20 6.81 -10.14
C ASP A 25 9.62 7.10 -10.67
N SER A 26 9.92 8.37 -10.97
CA SER A 26 11.24 8.84 -11.40
C SER A 26 12.30 8.75 -10.31
N VAL A 27 11.94 8.83 -9.02
CA VAL A 27 12.90 8.78 -7.91
C VAL A 27 13.40 7.34 -7.73
N LYS A 28 14.72 7.13 -7.83
CA LYS A 28 15.33 5.79 -7.66
C LYS A 28 16.18 5.68 -6.41
N VAL A 29 16.98 6.69 -6.12
CA VAL A 29 17.87 6.70 -4.95
C VAL A 29 17.69 8.00 -4.17
N MET A 30 17.63 7.89 -2.85
CA MET A 30 17.64 9.00 -1.91
C MET A 30 18.84 8.86 -0.99
N THR A 31 19.61 9.93 -0.86
CA THR A 31 20.75 10.02 0.07
C THR A 31 20.47 11.08 1.13
N VAL A 32 20.68 10.71 2.39
CA VAL A 32 20.47 11.58 3.55
C VAL A 32 21.83 11.85 4.17
N ASN A 33 22.32 13.09 4.07
CA ASN A 33 23.54 13.52 4.72
C ASN A 33 23.16 14.36 5.94
N TYR A 34 23.56 13.92 7.13
CA TYR A 34 23.23 14.61 8.36
C TYR A 34 24.36 14.52 9.39
N ASN A 35 24.37 15.46 10.32
CA ASN A 35 25.38 15.53 11.37
C ASN A 35 24.80 15.06 12.70
N THR A 36 25.64 14.39 13.50
CA THR A 36 25.24 13.87 14.82
C THR A 36 25.26 14.93 15.91
N HIS A 37 26.00 16.02 15.68
CA HIS A 37 26.15 17.14 16.60
C HIS A 37 25.81 18.45 15.87
N GLY A 38 25.40 19.45 16.63
CA GLY A 38 25.05 20.79 16.13
C GLY A 38 23.54 21.03 16.12
N GLU A 39 23.14 22.19 16.64
CA GLU A 39 21.74 22.61 16.74
C GLU A 39 21.10 22.82 15.36
N LEU A 40 21.88 23.33 14.40
CA LEU A 40 21.42 23.58 13.02
C LEU A 40 21.01 22.31 12.27
N GLY A 41 21.48 21.13 12.71
CA GLY A 41 21.20 19.82 12.11
C GLY A 41 20.17 18.97 12.85
N GLU A 42 19.56 19.48 13.93
CA GLU A 42 18.65 18.71 14.79
C GLU A 42 17.43 18.19 14.00
N GLY A 43 16.88 19.01 13.11
CA GLY A 43 15.74 18.62 12.28
C GLY A 43 16.07 17.51 11.28
N ALA A 44 17.28 17.51 10.72
CA ALA A 44 17.75 16.44 9.82
C ALA A 44 17.97 15.11 10.57
N SER A 45 18.52 15.17 11.79
CA SER A 45 18.66 14.00 12.66
C SER A 45 17.29 13.44 13.06
N SER A 46 16.36 14.32 13.43
CA SER A 46 14.96 13.94 13.73
C SER A 46 14.26 13.35 12.51
N PHE A 47 14.45 13.91 11.32
CA PHE A 47 13.92 13.38 10.07
C PHE A 47 14.46 11.96 9.78
N SER A 48 15.77 11.76 9.91
CA SER A 48 16.39 10.42 9.79
C SER A 48 15.78 9.42 10.77
N GLN A 49 15.56 9.86 12.02
CA GLN A 49 15.05 9.01 13.07
C GLN A 49 13.56 8.66 12.91
N PHE A 50 12.70 9.62 12.60
CA PHE A 50 11.25 9.45 12.64
C PHE A 50 10.63 9.20 11.26
N ASN A 51 11.10 9.90 10.23
CA ASN A 51 10.41 9.97 8.95
C ASN A 51 10.96 8.99 7.91
N VAL A 52 12.27 8.73 7.89
CA VAL A 52 12.87 7.75 6.95
C VAL A 52 12.21 6.36 7.01
N PRO A 53 11.88 5.77 8.18
CA PRO A 53 11.17 4.49 8.23
C PRO A 53 9.81 4.52 7.52
N GLN A 54 9.07 5.63 7.65
CA GLN A 54 7.76 5.79 7.00
C GLN A 54 7.92 5.91 5.48
N ILE A 55 8.91 6.68 5.02
CA ILE A 55 9.23 6.85 3.60
C ILE A 55 9.62 5.50 2.99
N GLN A 56 10.53 4.76 3.62
CA GLN A 56 10.97 3.45 3.13
C GLN A 56 9.80 2.44 3.07
N TYR A 57 8.91 2.48 4.05
CA TYR A 57 7.73 1.60 4.07
C TYR A 57 6.77 1.88 2.90
N LYS A 58 6.57 3.15 2.54
CA LYS A 58 5.72 3.57 1.42
C LYS A 58 6.41 3.41 0.06
N ASN A 59 7.75 3.46 0.04
CA ASN A 59 8.57 3.39 -1.16
C ASN A 59 9.58 2.23 -1.07
N PRO A 60 9.11 0.96 -1.08
CA PRO A 60 9.99 -0.20 -0.92
C PRO A 60 11.03 -0.35 -2.04
N TRP A 61 10.76 0.23 -3.22
CA TRP A 61 11.60 0.15 -4.40
C TRP A 61 12.59 1.32 -4.54
N VAL A 62 12.58 2.27 -3.62
CA VAL A 62 13.53 3.39 -3.58
C VAL A 62 14.64 3.02 -2.60
N GLN A 63 15.88 3.12 -3.06
CA GLN A 63 17.04 2.87 -2.20
C GLN A 63 17.35 4.11 -1.37
N ILE A 64 17.32 3.99 -0.04
CA ILE A 64 17.67 5.08 0.87
C ILE A 64 19.01 4.78 1.54
N ILE A 65 19.97 5.69 1.39
CA ILE A 65 21.32 5.59 2.00
C ILE A 65 21.53 6.79 2.92
N MET A 66 22.14 6.55 4.08
CA MET A 66 22.41 7.60 5.06
C MET A 66 23.91 7.73 5.31
N PHE A 67 24.42 8.96 5.26
CA PHE A 67 25.79 9.30 5.57
C PHE A 67 25.82 10.25 6.76
N LYS A 68 26.77 10.04 7.67
CA LYS A 68 26.90 10.81 8.91
C LYS A 68 28.21 11.59 8.91
N ASN A 69 28.17 12.87 9.28
CA ASN A 69 29.37 13.69 9.50
C ASN A 69 30.33 13.76 8.30
N MET A 70 29.81 13.65 7.08
CA MET A 70 30.60 13.75 5.85
C MET A 70 30.75 15.20 5.38
N THR A 71 29.76 16.04 5.66
CA THR A 71 29.71 17.45 5.24
C THR A 71 29.31 18.34 6.41
N PRO A 72 29.79 19.61 6.45
CA PRO A 72 29.52 20.50 7.58
C PRO A 72 28.03 20.87 7.72
N SER A 73 27.29 20.94 6.61
CA SER A 73 25.84 21.17 6.60
C SER A 73 25.06 19.92 6.14
N PRO A 74 23.85 19.70 6.68
CA PRO A 74 23.00 18.57 6.31
C PRO A 74 22.20 18.84 5.02
N PHE A 75 22.07 17.84 4.15
CA PHE A 75 21.29 17.94 2.92
C PHE A 75 20.72 16.58 2.50
N LEU A 76 19.65 16.63 1.72
CA LEU A 76 19.10 15.48 1.01
C LEU A 76 19.48 15.57 -0.47
N ARG A 77 19.80 14.44 -1.07
CA ARG A 77 20.03 14.37 -2.52
C ARG A 77 19.30 13.19 -3.11
N PHE A 78 18.54 13.46 -4.17
CA PHE A 78 17.75 12.47 -4.90
C PHE A 78 18.35 12.26 -6.28
N TYR A 79 18.30 11.02 -6.74
CA TYR A 79 18.73 10.62 -8.08
C TYR A 79 17.53 10.08 -8.83
N LEU A 80 17.23 10.73 -9.95
CA LEU A 80 16.12 10.37 -10.81
C LEU A 80 16.55 9.38 -11.88
N ASP A 81 15.60 8.69 -12.48
CA ASP A 81 15.80 7.77 -13.61
C ASP A 81 16.37 8.46 -14.86
N SER A 82 16.05 9.74 -15.05
CA SER A 82 16.63 10.58 -16.11
C SER A 82 18.12 10.87 -15.92
N GLY A 83 18.69 10.55 -14.75
CA GLY A 83 20.04 10.95 -14.34
C GLY A 83 20.10 12.34 -13.69
N GLU A 84 18.98 13.07 -13.62
CA GLU A 84 18.89 14.34 -12.92
C GLU A 84 19.09 14.15 -11.40
N GLN A 85 19.73 15.13 -10.78
CA GLN A 85 19.98 15.15 -9.34
C GLN A 85 19.27 16.33 -8.70
N VAL A 86 18.45 16.05 -7.69
CA VAL A 86 17.76 17.09 -6.92
C VAL A 86 18.45 17.21 -5.56
N LEU A 87 19.04 18.38 -5.30
CA LEU A 87 19.66 18.73 -4.02
C LEU A 87 18.69 19.55 -3.18
N VAL A 88 18.49 19.15 -1.94
CA VAL A 88 17.62 19.85 -0.98
C VAL A 88 18.42 20.13 0.28
N ASP A 89 18.72 21.41 0.50
CA ASP A 89 19.29 21.86 1.75
C ASP A 89 18.26 21.78 2.89
N VAL A 90 18.65 21.18 4.01
CA VAL A 90 17.80 20.96 5.18
C VAL A 90 18.39 21.54 6.47
N GLU A 91 19.42 22.38 6.36
CA GLU A 91 19.95 23.12 7.50
C GLU A 91 18.89 24.05 8.09
N THR A 92 18.82 24.12 9.43
CA THR A 92 17.85 24.93 10.21
C THR A 92 16.37 24.62 9.99
N LYS A 93 16.01 23.59 9.21
CA LYS A 93 14.61 23.19 8.99
C LYS A 93 14.12 22.19 10.03
N SER A 94 12.87 22.30 10.43
CA SER A 94 12.22 21.27 11.25
C SER A 94 11.95 19.99 10.44
N ASN A 95 11.80 18.84 11.11
CA ASN A 95 11.50 17.58 10.40
C ASN A 95 10.18 17.63 9.61
N LYS A 96 9.19 18.40 10.08
CA LYS A 96 7.91 18.62 9.40
C LYS A 96 8.08 19.45 8.13
N GLU A 97 8.85 20.53 8.19
CA GLU A 97 9.17 21.35 7.01
C GLU A 97 9.92 20.54 5.95
N ILE A 98 10.86 19.69 6.37
CA ILE A 98 11.58 18.80 5.46
C ILE A 98 10.59 17.85 4.76
N MET A 99 9.67 17.24 5.52
CA MET A 99 8.64 16.36 4.96
C MET A 99 7.74 17.07 3.95
N GLU A 100 7.21 18.25 4.30
CA GLU A 100 6.35 19.04 3.43
C GLU A 100 7.08 19.49 2.17
N HIS A 101 8.33 19.94 2.31
CA HIS A 101 9.15 20.36 1.18
C HIS A 101 9.41 19.19 0.23
N VAL A 102 9.82 18.03 0.74
CA VAL A 102 10.05 16.81 -0.06
C VAL A 102 8.77 16.33 -0.74
N LYS A 103 7.63 16.35 -0.03
CA LYS A 103 6.31 16.03 -0.59
C LYS A 103 5.97 16.94 -1.77
N LYS A 104 6.24 18.24 -1.65
CA LYS A 104 5.95 19.23 -2.69
C LYS A 104 6.76 19.03 -3.97
N ILE A 105 8.05 18.70 -3.86
CA ILE A 105 8.95 18.56 -5.03
C ILE A 105 8.79 17.20 -5.72
N LEU A 106 8.83 16.11 -4.95
CA LEU A 106 8.99 14.75 -5.48
C LEU A 106 7.87 13.80 -5.05
N GLY A 107 6.93 14.25 -4.22
CA GLY A 107 5.74 13.48 -3.87
C GLY A 107 4.71 13.42 -5.01
N LYS A 108 3.94 12.33 -5.05
CA LYS A 108 2.73 12.25 -5.89
C LYS A 108 1.64 13.18 -5.35
N ASN A 109 0.86 13.75 -6.26
CA ASN A 109 -0.31 14.56 -5.89
C ASN A 109 -1.42 13.69 -5.30
N GLU A 110 -2.25 14.26 -4.43
CA GLU A 110 -3.38 13.53 -3.84
C GLU A 110 -4.36 13.00 -4.89
N GLU A 111 -4.58 13.75 -5.97
CA GLU A 111 -5.43 13.33 -7.08
C GLU A 111 -4.89 12.06 -7.75
N THR A 112 -3.58 11.98 -8.00
CA THR A 112 -2.93 10.80 -8.56
C THR A 112 -3.09 9.60 -7.64
N LEU A 113 -2.90 9.79 -6.33
CA LEU A 113 -3.07 8.72 -5.34
C LEU A 113 -4.53 8.24 -5.26
N ARG A 114 -5.50 9.15 -5.35
CA ARG A 114 -6.94 8.80 -5.40
C ARG A 114 -7.27 7.99 -6.64
N ARG A 115 -6.75 8.40 -7.81
CA ARG A 115 -6.95 7.67 -9.07
C ARG A 115 -6.35 6.26 -9.02
N GLU A 116 -5.10 6.12 -8.59
CA GLU A 116 -4.44 4.81 -8.42
C GLU A 116 -5.21 3.90 -7.45
N LYS A 117 -5.82 4.47 -6.40
CA LYS A 117 -6.66 3.72 -5.47
C LYS A 117 -7.97 3.26 -6.13
N GLN A 118 -8.64 4.15 -6.87
CA GLN A 118 -9.87 3.81 -7.60
C GLN A 118 -9.64 2.72 -8.65
N GLU A 119 -8.54 2.80 -9.40
CA GLU A 119 -8.16 1.77 -10.37
C GLU A 119 -7.99 0.39 -9.70
N LYS A 120 -7.40 0.34 -8.51
CA LYS A 120 -7.27 -0.91 -7.74
C LYS A 120 -8.61 -1.43 -7.24
N GLU A 121 -9.52 -0.55 -6.83
CA GLU A 121 -10.88 -0.93 -6.40
C GLU A 121 -11.71 -1.45 -7.57
N GLN A 122 -11.53 -0.92 -8.78
CA GLN A 122 -12.22 -1.38 -9.99
C GLN A 122 -11.85 -2.83 -10.37
N LEU A 123 -10.65 -3.31 -9.99
CA LEU A 123 -10.26 -4.71 -10.21
C LEU A 123 -11.16 -5.70 -9.47
N SER A 124 -11.73 -5.29 -8.32
CA SER A 124 -12.70 -6.08 -7.57
C SER A 124 -14.13 -5.76 -8.02
N HIS A 125 -14.60 -6.45 -9.05
CA HIS A 125 -15.93 -6.21 -9.59
C HIS A 125 -17.04 -6.91 -8.76
N PRO A 126 -18.04 -6.18 -8.20
CA PRO A 126 -19.06 -6.77 -7.32
C PRO A 126 -20.00 -7.79 -7.98
N ALA A 127 -20.13 -7.75 -9.30
CA ALA A 127 -20.97 -8.70 -10.05
C ALA A 127 -20.28 -10.06 -10.27
N ASN A 128 -18.98 -10.17 -9.98
CA ASN A 128 -18.26 -11.43 -10.12
C ASN A 128 -18.70 -12.41 -9.02
N PHE A 129 -18.83 -13.68 -9.42
CA PHE A 129 -19.03 -14.81 -8.52
C PHE A 129 -17.74 -15.62 -8.43
N GLY A 130 -17.35 -16.02 -7.23
CA GLY A 130 -16.11 -16.74 -6.98
C GLY A 130 -15.80 -16.85 -5.50
N PRO A 131 -14.63 -17.40 -5.12
CA PRO A 131 -14.28 -17.65 -3.72
C PRO A 131 -14.37 -16.39 -2.84
N ARG A 132 -14.83 -16.53 -1.59
CA ARG A 132 -15.01 -15.42 -0.62
C ARG A 132 -13.83 -14.47 -0.45
N LYS A 133 -12.61 -14.93 -0.76
CA LYS A 133 -11.40 -14.10 -0.70
C LYS A 133 -11.42 -12.93 -1.69
N TYR A 134 -12.05 -13.10 -2.85
CA TYR A 134 -11.98 -12.17 -3.98
C TYR A 134 -13.33 -11.63 -4.40
N CYS A 135 -14.39 -12.41 -4.22
CA CYS A 135 -15.74 -12.06 -4.64
C CYS A 135 -16.68 -12.05 -3.44
N LEU A 136 -17.75 -11.26 -3.55
CA LEU A 136 -18.74 -11.14 -2.49
C LEU A 136 -19.61 -12.40 -2.36
N ARG A 137 -19.87 -13.08 -3.48
CA ARG A 137 -20.76 -14.23 -3.61
C ARG A 137 -20.03 -15.36 -4.31
N GLU A 138 -20.22 -16.60 -3.87
CA GLU A 138 -19.55 -17.76 -4.46
C GLU A 138 -20.41 -18.41 -5.53
N CYS A 139 -21.69 -18.56 -5.23
CA CYS A 139 -22.67 -19.16 -6.12
C CYS A 139 -23.88 -18.24 -6.26
N ILE A 140 -24.52 -18.28 -7.42
CA ILE A 140 -25.72 -17.48 -7.70
C ILE A 140 -26.92 -17.89 -6.84
N CYS A 141 -26.90 -19.08 -6.23
CA CYS A 141 -27.94 -19.52 -5.30
C CYS A 141 -28.04 -18.65 -4.02
N GLU A 142 -27.06 -17.78 -3.76
CA GLU A 142 -27.11 -16.76 -2.71
C GLU A 142 -28.00 -15.57 -3.07
N VAL A 143 -28.38 -15.42 -4.35
CA VAL A 143 -29.21 -14.32 -4.83
C VAL A 143 -30.69 -14.70 -4.73
N GLU A 144 -31.47 -13.87 -4.05
CA GLU A 144 -32.91 -14.08 -3.91
C GLU A 144 -33.61 -14.15 -5.27
N GLY A 145 -34.63 -15.01 -5.36
CA GLY A 145 -35.35 -15.30 -6.60
C GLY A 145 -34.66 -16.33 -7.51
N GLN A 146 -33.43 -16.74 -7.22
CA GLN A 146 -32.73 -17.81 -7.95
C GLN A 146 -33.03 -19.19 -7.36
N VAL A 147 -32.66 -20.24 -8.10
CA VAL A 147 -32.80 -21.62 -7.63
C VAL A 147 -31.85 -21.85 -6.44
N PRO A 148 -32.36 -22.31 -5.28
CA PRO A 148 -31.53 -22.56 -4.11
C PRO A 148 -30.60 -23.75 -4.31
N CYS A 149 -29.53 -23.81 -3.51
CA CYS A 149 -28.61 -24.95 -3.55
C CYS A 149 -29.33 -26.22 -3.07
N PRO A 150 -29.22 -27.36 -3.78
CA PRO A 150 -29.86 -28.63 -3.40
C PRO A 150 -29.47 -29.14 -2.00
N ALA A 151 -28.29 -28.73 -1.50
CA ALA A 151 -27.82 -29.08 -0.16
C ALA A 151 -28.64 -28.40 0.96
N LEU A 152 -29.23 -27.23 0.68
CA LEU A 152 -30.06 -26.48 1.62
C LEU A 152 -31.55 -26.77 1.41
N VAL A 153 -31.98 -26.78 0.15
CA VAL A 153 -33.38 -27.02 -0.23
C VAL A 153 -33.41 -28.06 -1.35
N PRO A 154 -33.89 -29.29 -1.09
CA PRO A 154 -34.02 -30.32 -2.11
C PRO A 154 -34.87 -29.83 -3.29
N LEU A 155 -34.37 -30.00 -4.51
CA LEU A 155 -35.10 -29.63 -5.72
C LEU A 155 -36.24 -30.64 -6.02
N PRO A 156 -37.27 -30.23 -6.78
CA PRO A 156 -38.35 -31.12 -7.20
C PRO A 156 -37.83 -32.38 -7.92
N LYS A 157 -38.58 -33.49 -7.79
CA LYS A 157 -38.18 -34.79 -8.36
C LYS A 157 -38.02 -34.72 -9.87
N GLU A 158 -38.86 -33.94 -10.52
CA GLU A 158 -38.89 -33.70 -11.96
C GLU A 158 -37.58 -33.09 -12.46
N MET A 159 -36.83 -32.39 -11.61
CA MET A 159 -35.52 -31.80 -11.93
C MET A 159 -34.34 -32.75 -11.67
N THR A 160 -34.56 -33.85 -10.94
CA THR A 160 -33.50 -34.80 -10.56
C THR A 160 -33.15 -35.74 -11.72
N GLY A 161 -31.84 -35.92 -11.99
CA GLY A 161 -31.37 -36.78 -13.08
C GLY A 161 -31.86 -38.23 -13.01
N LYS A 162 -31.91 -38.82 -11.80
CA LYS A 162 -32.41 -40.19 -11.57
C LYS A 162 -33.86 -40.37 -12.03
N TYR A 163 -34.73 -39.41 -11.72
CA TYR A 163 -36.15 -39.48 -12.09
C TYR A 163 -36.34 -39.33 -13.60
N LYS A 164 -35.66 -38.36 -14.23
CA LYS A 164 -35.69 -38.17 -15.69
C LYS A 164 -35.20 -39.41 -16.45
N ALA A 165 -34.16 -40.09 -15.94
CA ALA A 165 -33.63 -41.31 -16.55
C ALA A 165 -34.65 -42.47 -16.49
N ALA A 166 -35.28 -42.68 -15.34
CA ALA A 166 -36.30 -43.70 -15.17
C ALA A 166 -37.51 -43.49 -16.11
N MET A 167 -38.00 -42.25 -16.23
CA MET A 167 -39.11 -41.90 -17.12
C MET A 167 -38.78 -42.12 -18.60
N LYS A 168 -37.53 -41.88 -19.00
CA LYS A 168 -37.07 -42.14 -20.38
C LYS A 168 -36.96 -43.63 -20.68
N ALA A 169 -36.45 -44.43 -19.74
CA ALA A 169 -36.35 -45.88 -19.90
C ALA A 169 -37.74 -46.51 -20.04
N SER A 170 -38.69 -46.13 -19.18
CA SER A 170 -40.09 -46.61 -19.26
C SER A 170 -40.85 -46.16 -20.50
N ALA A 171 -40.33 -45.19 -21.26
CA ALA A 171 -40.93 -44.72 -22.50
C ALA A 171 -40.31 -45.37 -23.75
N GLN A 172 -39.26 -46.17 -23.59
CA GLN A 172 -38.59 -46.92 -24.66
C GLN A 172 -38.94 -48.42 -24.66
N ASP A 173 -39.53 -48.92 -23.56
CA ASP A 173 -40.23 -50.21 -23.47
C ASP A 173 -41.69 -50.07 -23.95
#